data_AF-A0AAP0PK20-F1
#
_entry.id   AF-A0AAP0PK20-F1
#
_cell.length_a   1.000
_cell.length_b   1.000
_cell.length_c   1.000
_cell.angle_alpha   90.00
_cell.angle_beta   90.00
_cell.angle_gamma   90.00
#
_symmetry.space_group_name_H-M   'P 1'
#
loop_
_entity.id
_entity.type
_entity.pdbx_description
1 polymer ?
#
loop_
_entity_poly.entity_id
_entity_poly.type
_entity_poly.pdbx_seq_one_letter_code
_entity_poly.pdbx_strand_id
1 'polypeptide(L)'
;MANTMVWVLALLLNNPEMLAKAQDELDTKVGKDRLVEESDIPNLNYLQALLKETLRMYPVGPLLVPHEAMEDRHVDYSTKLSDFGLAKDGPEGDGNV
;
A
#
# COMPACT_ATOMS: atom_id res chain seq x y z
N MET A 1 -2.77 14.99 -8.07
CA MET A 1 -3.27 15.01 -6.67
C MET A 1 -4.79 15.19 -6.56
N ALA A 2 -5.49 15.82 -7.52
CA ALA A 2 -6.95 16.02 -7.41
C ALA A 2 -7.78 14.72 -7.43
N ASN A 3 -7.38 13.70 -8.20
CA ASN A 3 -8.13 12.44 -8.32
C ASN A 3 -8.25 11.69 -6.98
N THR A 4 -7.17 11.63 -6.20
CA THR A 4 -7.17 10.94 -4.91
C THR A 4 -8.20 11.53 -3.96
N MET A 5 -8.34 12.87 -3.94
CA MET A 5 -9.30 13.55 -3.08
C MET A 5 -10.75 13.25 -3.48
N VAL A 6 -11.03 13.17 -4.78
CA VAL A 6 -12.35 12.75 -5.29
C VAL A 6 -12.69 11.33 -4.85
N TRP A 7 -11.74 10.39 -4.96
CA TRP A 7 -11.95 9.00 -4.54
C TRP A 7 -12.12 8.86 -3.03
N VAL A 8 -11.34 9.59 -2.23
CA VAL A 8 -11.51 9.63 -0.78
C VAL A 8 -12.92 10.11 -0.42
N LEU A 9 -13.37 11.21 -1.01
CA LEU A 9 -14.72 11.74 -0.78
C LEU A 9 -15.81 10.77 -1.24
N ALA A 10 -15.65 10.14 -2.41
CA ALA A 10 -16.59 9.14 -2.90
C ALA A 10 -16.68 7.92 -1.96
N LEU A 11 -15.55 7.41 -1.46
CA LEU A 11 -15.52 6.28 -0.53
C LEU A 11 -16.14 6.62 0.82
N LEU A 12 -15.93 7.84 1.32
CA LEU A 12 -16.55 8.32 2.56
C LEU A 12 -18.06 8.50 2.41
N LEU A 13 -18.52 9.14 1.33
CA LEU A 13 -19.94 9.38 1.07
C LEU A 13 -20.72 8.07 0.84
N ASN A 14 -20.09 7.08 0.21
CA ASN A 14 -20.70 5.77 -0.01
C ASN A 14 -20.75 4.90 1.24
N ASN A 15 -19.97 5.22 2.29
CA ASN A 15 -19.87 4.42 3.50
C ASN A 15 -20.03 5.30 4.76
N PRO A 16 -21.27 5.58 5.18
CA PRO A 16 -21.55 6.50 6.28
C PRO A 16 -20.92 6.07 7.61
N GLU A 17 -20.75 4.76 7.85
CA GLU A 17 -20.04 4.24 9.03
C GLU A 17 -18.56 4.64 9.03
N MET A 18 -17.90 4.59 7.87
CA MET A 18 -16.49 5.00 7.76
C MET A 18 -16.34 6.51 7.94
N LEU A 19 -17.30 7.29 7.43
CA LEU A 19 -17.34 8.73 7.63
C LEU A 19 -17.53 9.09 9.11
N ALA A 20 -18.44 8.42 9.81
CA ALA A 20 -18.64 8.63 11.24
C ALA A 20 -17.37 8.35 12.05
N LYS A 21 -16.64 7.28 11.74
CA LYS A 21 -15.35 6.94 12.39
C LYS A 21 -14.27 7.99 12.11
N ALA A 22 -14.19 8.50 10.88
CA ALA A 22 -13.24 9.56 10.54
C ALA A 22 -13.54 10.88 11.27
N GLN A 23 -14.83 11.23 11.40
CA GLN A 23 -15.26 12.40 12.17
C GLN A 23 -15.00 12.23 13.66
N ASP A 24 -15.28 11.05 14.22
CA ASP A 24 -15.00 10.73 15.63
C ASP A 24 -13.50 10.82 15.97
N GLU A 25 -12.63 10.33 15.07
CA GLU A 25 -11.18 10.48 15.24
C GLU A 25 -10.76 11.95 15.26
N LEU A 26 -11.29 12.78 14.33
CA LEU A 26 -11.00 14.21 14.29
C LEU A 26 -11.49 14.93 15.54
N ASP A 27 -12.73 14.68 15.93
CA ASP A 27 -13.34 15.27 17.12
C ASP A 27 -12.57 14.89 18.40
N THR A 28 -12.06 13.66 18.47
CA THR A 28 -11.32 13.16 19.63
C THR A 28 -9.86 13.64 19.68
N LYS A 29 -9.17 13.73 18.53
CA LYS A 29 -7.73 14.03 18.48
C LYS A 29 -7.42 15.51 18.31
N VAL A 30 -8.25 16.25 17.57
CA VAL A 30 -8.04 17.66 17.25
C VAL A 30 -9.02 18.55 18.00
N GLY A 31 -10.27 18.09 18.15
CA GLY A 31 -11.37 18.86 18.71
C GLY A 31 -12.06 19.73 17.65
N LYS A 32 -13.08 20.49 18.09
CA LYS A 32 -13.93 21.32 17.21
C LYS A 32 -13.54 22.80 17.17
N ASP A 33 -12.64 23.20 18.05
CA ASP A 33 -12.31 24.61 18.28
C ASP A 33 -11.21 25.14 17.34
N ARG A 34 -10.52 24.26 16.62
CA ARG A 34 -9.43 24.62 15.70
C ARG A 34 -9.40 23.74 14.46
N LEU A 35 -8.71 24.23 13.43
CA LEU A 35 -8.42 23.45 12.24
C LEU A 35 -7.28 22.44 12.48
N VAL A 36 -7.26 21.39 11.65
CA VAL A 36 -6.21 20.37 11.66
C VAL A 36 -4.87 20.98 11.25
N GLU A 37 -3.82 20.69 12.01
CA GLU A 37 -2.44 21.09 11.70
C GLU A 37 -1.59 19.89 11.30
N GLU A 38 -0.43 20.11 10.66
CA GLU A 38 0.48 19.03 10.26
C GLU A 38 1.00 18.22 11.46
N SER A 39 1.10 18.85 12.63
CA SER A 39 1.49 18.22 13.90
C SER A 39 0.48 17.17 14.38
N ASP A 40 -0.79 17.25 13.93
CA ASP A 40 -1.86 16.33 14.30
C ASP A 40 -1.84 15.05 13.46
N ILE A 41 -1.29 15.11 12.24
CA ILE A 41 -1.30 14.01 11.27
C ILE A 41 -0.85 12.67 11.88
N PRO A 42 0.23 12.59 12.68
CA PRO A 42 0.66 11.33 13.30
C PRO A 42 -0.39 10.68 14.22
N ASN A 43 -1.30 11.48 14.79
CA ASN A 43 -2.35 11.00 15.70
C ASN A 43 -3.64 10.57 14.97
N LEU A 44 -3.78 10.90 13.68
CA LEU A 44 -4.92 10.60 12.82
C LEU A 44 -4.71 9.27 12.06
N ASN A 45 -4.62 8.17 12.82
CA ASN A 45 -4.28 6.85 12.29
C ASN A 45 -5.35 6.28 11.35
N TYR A 46 -6.63 6.50 11.68
CA TYR A 46 -7.74 6.01 10.88
C TYR A 46 -7.82 6.75 9.55
N LEU A 47 -7.69 8.09 9.55
CA LEU A 47 -7.59 8.87 8.31
C LEU A 47 -6.39 8.48 7.45
N GLN A 48 -5.22 8.24 8.06
CA GLN A 48 -4.06 7.72 7.33
C GLN A 48 -4.33 6.33 6.72
N ALA A 49 -4.96 5.43 7.47
CA ALA A 49 -5.32 4.10 6.97
C ALA A 49 -6.31 4.19 5.81
N LEU A 50 -7.31 5.08 5.90
CA LEU A 50 -8.29 5.32 4.85
C LEU A 50 -7.63 5.85 3.57
N LEU A 51 -6.68 6.78 3.70
CA LEU A 51 -5.91 7.28 2.55
C LEU A 51 -5.08 6.18 1.91
N LYS A 52 -4.39 5.35 2.71
CA LYS A 52 -3.61 4.20 2.22
C LYS A 52 -4.49 3.21 1.48
N GLU A 53 -5.67 2.91 2.01
CA GLU A 53 -6.62 1.99 1.38
C GLU A 53 -7.20 2.56 0.08
N THR A 54 -7.49 3.87 0.06
CA THR A 54 -7.89 4.56 -1.18
C THR A 54 -6.82 4.46 -2.25
N LEU A 55 -5.54 4.65 -1.91
CA LEU A 55 -4.43 4.52 -2.85
C LEU A 55 -4.19 3.07 -3.28
N ARG A 56 -4.55 2.08 -2.45
CA ARG A 56 -4.52 0.66 -2.81
C ARG A 56 -5.56 0.33 -3.89
N MET A 57 -6.78 0.88 -3.78
CA MET A 57 -7.83 0.70 -4.79
C MET A 57 -7.62 1.55 -6.04
N TYR A 58 -7.19 2.79 -5.85
CA TYR A 58 -7.02 3.79 -6.90
C TYR A 58 -5.59 4.32 -6.86
N PRO A 59 -4.61 3.54 -7.36
CA PRO A 59 -3.24 3.99 -7.40
C PRO A 59 -3.11 5.23 -8.30
N VAL A 60 -2.18 6.12 -7.95
CA VAL A 60 -1.96 7.40 -8.69
C VAL A 60 -1.58 7.13 -10.16
N GLY A 61 -1.04 5.95 -10.45
CA GLY A 61 -0.84 5.42 -11.80
C GLY A 61 -0.76 3.88 -11.79
N PRO A 62 -1.11 3.21 -12.89
CA PRO A 62 -1.07 1.74 -13.00
C PRO A 62 0.37 1.19 -12.98
N LEU A 63 1.33 2.01 -13.42
CA LEU A 63 2.75 1.74 -13.36
C LEU A 63 3.41 2.90 -12.61
N LEU A 64 4.43 2.57 -11.81
CA LEU A 64 5.29 3.58 -11.21
C LEU A 64 6.12 4.28 -12.31
N VAL A 65 6.88 5.31 -11.91
CA VAL A 65 7.85 5.92 -12.83
C VAL A 65 8.82 4.82 -13.30
N PRO A 66 9.10 4.70 -14.61
CA PRO A 66 10.06 3.73 -15.10
C PRO A 66 11.40 3.87 -14.36
N HIS A 67 11.92 2.74 -13.89
CA HIS A 67 13.22 2.66 -13.25
C HIS A 67 14.17 1.89 -14.15
N GLU A 68 15.42 2.35 -14.24
CA GLU A 68 16.50 1.68 -14.98
C GLU A 68 17.58 1.22 -13.98
N ALA A 69 18.12 0.02 -14.18
CA ALA A 69 19.22 -0.48 -13.37
C ALA A 69 20.52 0.22 -13.79
N MET A 70 21.27 0.76 -12.82
CA MET A 70 22.56 1.40 -13.13
C MET A 70 23.70 0.40 -13.37
N GLU A 71 23.49 -0.85 -12.96
CA GLU A 71 24.45 -1.96 -13.07
C GLU A 71 23.71 -3.24 -13.47
N ASP A 72 24.43 -4.18 -14.08
CA ASP A 72 23.83 -5.45 -14.49
C ASP A 72 23.35 -6.24 -13.27
N ARG A 73 22.06 -6.55 -13.24
CA ARG A 73 21.42 -7.21 -12.10
C ARG A 73 20.41 -8.23 -12.59
N HIS A 74 20.66 -9.49 -12.25
CA HIS A 74 19.70 -10.56 -12.48
C HIS A 74 18.58 -10.49 -11.44
N VAL A 75 17.34 -10.36 -11.92
CA VAL A 75 16.15 -10.50 -11.07
C VAL A 75 15.92 -11.99 -10.88
N ASP A 76 16.16 -12.48 -9.67
CA ASP A 76 15.96 -13.88 -9.34
C ASP A 76 14.45 -14.18 -9.21
N TYR A 77 13.94 -15.02 -10.12
CA TYR A 77 12.56 -15.53 -10.07
C TYR A 77 12.46 -16.89 -9.37
N SER A 78 13.59 -17.51 -8.98
CA SER A 78 13.65 -18.85 -8.39
C SER A 78 13.32 -18.89 -6.90
N THR A 79 13.49 -17.77 -6.18
CA THR A 79 13.17 -17.70 -4.74
C THR A 79 11.68 -17.90 -4.45
N LYS A 80 10.79 -17.66 -5.43
CA LYS A 80 9.36 -17.94 -5.28
C LYS A 80 9.00 -19.43 -5.37
N LEU A 81 9.88 -20.27 -5.92
CA LEU A 81 9.61 -21.70 -6.13
C LEU A 81 10.26 -22.58 -5.05
N SER A 82 11.41 -22.16 -4.48
CA SER A 82 12.06 -22.84 -3.36
C SER A 82 11.21 -22.81 -2.08
N ASP A 83 10.46 -21.72 -1.84
CA ASP A 83 9.59 -21.55 -0.66
C ASP A 83 8.35 -22.47 -0.69
N PHE A 84 8.00 -23.03 -1.85
CA PHE A 84 6.90 -23.99 -2.01
C PHE A 84 7.36 -25.46 -1.90
N GLY A 85 8.63 -25.72 -1.55
CA GLY A 85 9.14 -27.07 -1.34
C GLY A 85 9.13 -27.95 -2.60
N LEU A 86 9.09 -27.36 -3.79
CA LEU A 86 9.10 -28.07 -5.07
C LEU A 86 10.52 -28.08 -5.67
N ALA A 87 11.53 -28.32 -4.86
CA ALA A 87 12.81 -28.83 -5.35
C ALA A 87 12.68 -30.35 -5.47
N LYS A 88 12.41 -30.85 -6.68
CA LYS A 88 12.60 -32.28 -6.96
C LYS A 88 14.07 -32.49 -7.28
N ASP A 89 14.69 -33.34 -6.47
CA ASP A 89 16.01 -33.90 -6.71
C ASP A 89 16.14 -34.33 -8.18
N GLY A 90 17.01 -33.64 -8.91
CA GLY A 90 17.51 -34.09 -10.21
C GLY A 90 18.66 -35.07 -9.96
N PRO A 91 18.75 -36.17 -10.73
CA PRO A 91 19.69 -37.24 -10.42
C PRO A 91 21.13 -36.74 -10.54
N GLU A 92 21.93 -37.03 -9.50
CA GLU A 92 23.39 -37.07 -9.60
C GLU A 92 23.76 -38.02 -10.74
N GLY A 93 24.19 -37.44 -11.86
CA GLY A 93 24.89 -38.16 -12.91
C GLY A 93 26.30 -38.48 -12.46
N ASP A 94 26.47 -39.58 -11.73
CA ASP A 94 27.70 -40.36 -11.78
C ASP A 94 27.76 -41.04 -13.16
N GLY A 95 28.89 -40.93 -13.83
CA GLY A 95 29.02 -41.30 -15.24
C GLY A 95 30.36 -40.97 -15.85
N ASN A 96 31.43 -41.35 -15.14
CA ASN A 96 32.73 -41.64 -15.72
C ASN A 96 32.62 -42.47 -17.01
N VAL A 97 32.91 -41.89 -18.19
CA VAL A 97 33.73 -42.46 -19.31
C VAL A 97 34.24 -41.30 -20.18
#